data_AF-A0A927PHV8-F1
#
_entry.id   AF-A0A927PHV8-F1
#
_cell.length_a   1.000
_cell.length_b   1.000
_cell.length_c   1.000
_cell.angle_alpha   90.00
_cell.angle_beta   90.00
_cell.angle_gamma   90.00
#
_symmetry.space_group_name_H-M   'P 1'
#
loop_
_entity.id
_entity.type
_entity.pdbx_description
1 polymer ?
#
loop_
_entity_poly.entity_id
_entity_poly.type
_entity_poly.pdbx_seq_one_letter_code
_entity_poly.pdbx_strand_id
1 'polypeptide(L)'
;MNYDNNRRYTQKSNTGFWIIALLTITLCAYMIYSHFVEFSESAIFKVVETYSYGAPVDYRSMISGAIFDFVCGFLYIISLLVAIYSILRKDIKILSISFFATLILTLTVFVINEMLLYI
;
A
#
# COMPACT_ATOMS: atom_id res chain seq x y z
N MET A 1 4.03 -46.43 6.12
CA MET A 1 5.00 -45.51 5.49
C MET A 1 4.23 -44.39 4.80
N ASN A 2 4.10 -43.25 5.49
CA ASN A 2 3.15 -42.18 5.20
C ASN A 2 3.86 -40.91 4.70
N TYR A 3 4.95 -41.09 3.93
CA TYR A 3 5.90 -40.01 3.60
C TYR A 3 5.79 -39.48 2.16
N ASP A 4 5.01 -40.11 1.28
CA ASP A 4 4.93 -39.71 -0.13
C ASP A 4 3.76 -38.78 -0.49
N ASN A 5 2.77 -38.62 0.40
CA ASN A 5 1.63 -37.73 0.11
C ASN A 5 1.94 -36.24 0.29
N ASN A 6 2.98 -35.87 1.06
CA ASN A 6 3.39 -34.47 1.17
C ASN A 6 4.20 -33.97 -0.03
N ARG A 7 4.79 -34.86 -0.83
CA ARG A 7 5.56 -34.47 -2.03
C ARG A 7 4.67 -34.18 -3.25
N ARG A 8 3.45 -34.73 -3.30
CA ARG A 8 2.52 -34.50 -4.44
C ARG A 8 1.77 -33.17 -4.38
N TYR A 9 1.73 -32.50 -3.22
CA TYR A 9 1.23 -31.12 -3.13
C TYR A 9 2.26 -30.06 -3.57
N THR A 10 3.53 -30.45 -3.75
CA THR A 10 4.62 -29.53 -4.13
C THR A 10 4.62 -29.15 -5.62
N GLN A 11 3.79 -29.77 -6.46
CA GLN A 11 3.94 -29.68 -7.92
C GLN A 11 2.67 -29.30 -8.69
N LYS A 12 1.54 -29.02 -8.02
CA LYS A 12 0.30 -28.64 -8.71
C LYS A 12 0.09 -27.13 -8.68
N SER A 13 0.64 -26.48 -9.72
CA SER A 13 0.45 -25.08 -10.12
C SER A 13 1.09 -24.01 -9.21
N ASN A 14 2.36 -23.73 -9.48
CA ASN A 14 3.07 -22.53 -9.00
C ASN A 14 2.39 -21.22 -9.48
N THR A 15 1.44 -21.31 -10.42
CA THR A 15 0.72 -20.18 -11.00
C THR A 15 -0.06 -19.40 -9.96
N GLY A 16 -0.70 -20.08 -8.99
CA GLY A 16 -1.47 -19.39 -7.93
C GLY A 16 -0.59 -18.52 -7.03
N PHE A 17 0.61 -19.00 -6.69
CA PHE A 17 1.59 -18.22 -5.93
C PHE A 17 2.04 -16.97 -6.71
N TRP A 18 2.38 -17.14 -7.99
CA TRP A 18 2.81 -16.01 -8.84
C TRP A 18 1.69 -15.00 -9.07
N ILE A 19 0.43 -15.43 -9.21
CA ILE A 19 -0.72 -14.53 -9.33
C ILE A 19 -0.85 -13.67 -8.06
N ILE A 20 -0.82 -14.29 -6.87
CA ILE A 20 -0.92 -13.56 -5.61
C ILE A 20 0.28 -12.62 -5.45
N ALA A 21 1.49 -13.08 -5.75
CA ALA A 21 2.69 -12.25 -5.68
C ALA A 21 2.60 -11.01 -6.58
N LEU A 22 2.18 -11.19 -7.84
CA LEU A 22 2.02 -10.10 -8.79
C LEU A 22 0.92 -9.14 -8.36
N LEU A 23 -0.21 -9.64 -7.87
CA LEU A 23 -1.30 -8.79 -7.36
C LEU A 23 -0.86 -7.97 -6.15
N THR A 24 -0.19 -8.57 -5.17
CA THR A 24 0.31 -7.86 -3.98
C THR A 24 1.33 -6.79 -4.38
N ILE A 25 2.29 -7.11 -5.26
CA ILE A 25 3.30 -6.15 -5.72
C ILE A 25 2.63 -5.00 -6.47
N THR A 26 1.73 -5.29 -7.40
CA THR A 26 1.06 -4.28 -8.22
C THR A 26 0.20 -3.36 -7.35
N LEU A 27 -0.54 -3.93 -6.38
CA LEU A 27 -1.35 -3.17 -5.43
C LEU A 27 -0.47 -2.25 -4.58
N CYS A 28 0.59 -2.78 -3.97
CA CYS A 28 1.52 -1.97 -3.19
C CYS A 28 2.17 -0.87 -4.03
N ALA A 29 2.68 -1.20 -5.22
CA ALA A 29 3.33 -0.23 -6.10
C ALA A 29 2.38 0.90 -6.52
N TYR A 30 1.13 0.55 -6.86
CA TYR A 30 0.11 1.53 -7.19
C TYR A 30 -0.23 2.45 -6.02
N MET A 31 -0.43 1.89 -4.82
CA MET A 31 -0.74 2.69 -3.64
C MET A 31 0.41 3.58 -3.19
N ILE A 32 1.65 3.09 -3.27
CA ILE A 32 2.84 3.91 -3.05
C ILE A 32 2.83 5.08 -4.03
N TYR A 33 2.69 4.81 -5.32
CA TYR A 33 2.68 5.86 -6.33
C TYR A 33 1.57 6.90 -6.07
N SER A 34 0.34 6.46 -5.81
CA SER A 34 -0.79 7.35 -5.55
C SER A 34 -0.53 8.28 -4.36
N HIS A 35 -0.12 7.74 -3.21
CA HIS A 35 0.11 8.55 -2.02
C HIS A 35 1.34 9.47 -2.15
N PHE A 36 2.40 9.05 -2.84
CA PHE A 36 3.55 9.93 -3.07
C PHE A 36 3.23 11.05 -4.07
N VAL A 37 2.37 10.80 -5.06
CA VAL A 37 1.86 11.85 -5.96
C VAL A 37 1.01 12.84 -5.17
N GLU A 38 0.03 12.37 -4.40
CA GLU A 38 -0.83 13.21 -3.55
C GLU A 38 -0.01 14.01 -2.53
N PHE A 39 1.01 13.40 -1.92
CA PHE A 39 1.97 14.09 -1.06
C PHE A 39 2.73 15.20 -1.81
N SER A 40 3.21 14.92 -3.03
CA SER A 40 3.96 15.91 -3.81
C SER A 40 3.09 17.10 -4.24
N GLU A 41 1.85 16.86 -4.64
CA GLU A 41 0.90 17.90 -5.05
C GLU A 41 0.40 18.73 -3.85
N SER A 42 0.12 18.07 -2.71
CA SER A 42 -0.34 18.75 -1.50
C SER A 42 0.76 19.52 -0.77
N ALA A 43 2.00 19.03 -0.73
CA ALA A 43 3.09 19.67 0.01
C ALA A 43 3.82 20.77 -0.78
N ILE A 44 3.99 20.61 -2.10
CA ILE A 44 4.85 21.50 -2.91
C ILE A 44 4.03 22.55 -3.66
N PHE A 45 2.95 22.16 -4.33
CA PHE A 45 2.22 23.07 -5.23
C PHE A 45 1.29 24.02 -4.48
N LYS A 46 0.51 23.51 -3.52
CA LYS A 46 -0.41 24.37 -2.77
C LYS A 46 0.30 25.39 -1.87
N VAL A 47 1.48 25.07 -1.30
CA VAL A 47 2.25 26.04 -0.50
C VAL A 47 2.74 27.21 -1.35
N VAL A 48 3.13 26.95 -2.60
CA VAL A 48 3.62 27.97 -3.54
C VAL A 48 2.48 28.80 -4.15
N GLU A 49 1.36 28.17 -4.51
CA GLU A 49 0.19 28.89 -5.03
C GLU A 49 -0.45 29.81 -3.99
N THR A 50 -0.59 29.35 -2.74
CA THR A 50 -1.29 30.15 -1.72
C THR A 50 -0.46 31.33 -1.22
N TYR A 51 0.89 31.25 -1.31
CA TYR A 51 1.77 32.40 -1.10
C TYR A 51 1.62 33.47 -2.19
N SER A 52 1.29 33.07 -3.43
CA SER A 52 1.13 33.99 -4.57
C SER A 52 -0.21 34.74 -4.57
N TYR A 53 -1.25 34.19 -3.92
CA TYR A 53 -2.60 34.75 -3.91
C TYR A 53 -3.03 35.45 -2.61
N GLY A 54 -2.22 35.43 -1.55
CA GLY A 54 -2.48 36.20 -0.31
C GLY A 54 -3.69 35.74 0.50
N ALA A 55 -4.24 34.56 0.22
CA ALA A 55 -5.37 34.00 0.95
C ALA A 55 -4.92 33.35 2.28
N PRO A 56 -5.73 33.41 3.35
CA PRO A 56 -5.44 32.69 4.58
C PRO A 56 -5.52 31.19 4.31
N VAL A 57 -4.37 30.54 4.18
CA VAL A 57 -4.26 29.10 4.03
C VAL A 57 -4.65 28.46 5.35
N ASP A 58 -5.57 27.50 5.32
CA ASP A 58 -5.79 26.65 6.49
C ASP A 58 -4.66 25.60 6.55
N TYR A 59 -3.48 26.07 6.96
CA TYR A 59 -2.24 25.29 6.98
C TYR A 59 -2.39 23.98 7.76
N ARG A 60 -3.30 23.94 8.75
CA ARG A 60 -3.45 22.81 9.66
C ARG A 60 -4.07 21.59 8.98
N SER A 61 -5.09 21.78 8.14
CA SER A 61 -5.73 20.69 7.39
C SER A 61 -4.81 20.21 6.26
N MET A 62 -4.12 21.13 5.58
CA MET A 62 -3.22 20.80 4.48
C MET A 62 -1.98 20.01 4.93
N ILE A 63 -1.37 20.40 6.05
CA ILE A 63 -0.24 19.67 6.65
C ILE A 63 -0.70 18.30 7.18
N SER A 64 -1.91 18.22 7.76
CA SER A 64 -2.45 16.95 8.26
C SER A 64 -2.69 15.93 7.15
N GLY A 65 -3.19 16.35 5.98
CA GLY A 65 -3.38 15.49 4.81
C GLY A 65 -2.04 14.98 4.24
N ALA A 66 -1.08 15.88 4.02
CA ALA A 66 0.24 15.50 3.52
C ALA A 66 0.99 14.53 4.46
N ILE A 67 0.90 14.74 5.78
CA ILE A 67 1.48 13.80 6.76
C ILE A 67 0.79 12.43 6.67
N PHE A 68 -0.53 12.40 6.50
CA PHE A 68 -1.28 11.15 6.35
C PHE A 68 -0.86 10.38 5.09
N ASP A 69 -0.75 11.05 3.94
CA ASP A 69 -0.31 10.43 2.69
C ASP A 69 1.13 9.91 2.79
N PHE A 70 2.02 10.67 3.44
CA PHE A 70 3.39 10.23 3.69
C PHE A 70 3.44 8.95 4.55
N VAL A 71 2.67 8.92 5.65
CA VAL A 71 2.59 7.75 6.54
C VAL A 71 2.01 6.54 5.81
N CYS A 72 0.93 6.73 5.04
CA CYS A 72 0.32 5.67 4.24
C CYS A 72 1.29 5.12 3.19
N GLY A 73 1.97 5.99 2.43
CA GLY A 73 2.99 5.59 1.47
C GLY A 73 4.10 4.76 2.11
N PHE A 74 4.56 5.12 3.30
CA PHE A 74 5.58 4.37 4.03
C PHE A 74 5.08 3.00 4.51
N LEU A 75 3.84 2.89 4.97
CA LEU A 75 3.21 1.61 5.35
C LEU A 75 3.10 0.64 4.17
N TYR A 76 2.79 1.16 2.97
CA TYR A 76 2.79 0.33 1.75
C TYR A 76 4.20 -0.08 1.32
N ILE A 77 5.22 0.75 1.53
CA ILE A 77 6.63 0.35 1.32
C ILE A 77 7.00 -0.82 2.23
N ILE A 78 6.67 -0.74 3.53
CA ILE A 78 6.91 -1.85 4.47
C ILE A 78 6.18 -3.11 4.01
N SER A 79 4.92 -2.98 3.60
CA SER A 79 4.13 -4.10 3.08
C SER A 79 4.77 -4.72 1.83
N LEU A 80 5.30 -3.89 0.92
CA LEU A 80 6.01 -4.34 -0.28
C LEU A 80 7.29 -5.12 0.08
N LEU A 81 8.07 -4.64 1.05
CA LEU A 81 9.27 -5.35 1.51
C LEU A 81 8.93 -6.72 2.12
N VAL A 82 7.86 -6.80 2.91
CA VAL A 82 7.36 -8.06 3.47
C VAL A 82 6.90 -9.01 2.37
N ALA A 83 6.21 -8.51 1.34
CA ALA A 83 5.80 -9.30 0.18
C ALA A 83 7.02 -9.86 -0.59
N ILE A 84 8.03 -9.02 -0.87
CA ILE A 84 9.27 -9.45 -1.53
C ILE A 84 10.01 -10.51 -0.71
N TYR A 85 10.14 -10.31 0.60
CA TYR A 85 10.76 -11.28 1.49
C TYR A 85 10.03 -12.63 1.49
N SER A 86 8.70 -12.60 1.48
CA SER A 86 7.86 -13.80 1.39
C SER A 86 8.03 -14.52 0.07
N ILE A 87 8.20 -13.77 -1.03
CA ILE A 87 8.50 -14.32 -2.36
C ILE A 87 9.86 -15.02 -2.37
N LEU A 88 10.89 -14.39 -1.80
CA LEU A 88 12.24 -14.95 -1.70
C LEU A 88 12.25 -16.26 -0.90
N ARG A 89 11.48 -16.34 0.20
CA ARG A 89 11.33 -17.56 1.00
C ARG A 89 10.38 -18.60 0.40
N LYS A 90 9.67 -18.27 -0.69
CA LYS A 90 8.62 -19.10 -1.32
C LYS A 90 7.56 -19.56 -0.31
N ASP A 91 7.27 -18.72 0.69
CA ASP A 91 6.29 -19.04 1.73
C ASP A 91 4.93 -18.43 1.38
N ILE A 92 4.05 -19.27 0.85
CA ILE A 92 2.69 -18.86 0.42
C ILE A 92 1.82 -18.41 1.59
N LYS A 93 2.07 -18.90 2.82
CA LYS A 93 1.27 -18.51 3.99
C LYS A 93 1.56 -17.07 4.36
N ILE A 94 2.83 -16.70 4.43
CA ILE A 94 3.26 -15.34 4.74
C ILE A 94 2.84 -14.39 3.61
N LEU A 95 2.98 -14.81 2.35
CA LEU A 95 2.54 -14.01 1.20
C LEU A 95 1.02 -13.74 1.23
N SER A 96 0.22 -14.75 1.56
CA SER A 96 -1.25 -14.61 1.68
C SER A 96 -1.63 -13.68 2.84
N ILE A 97 -0.99 -13.83 4.01
CA ILE A 97 -1.19 -12.92 5.15
C ILE A 97 -0.81 -11.49 4.78
N SER A 98 0.31 -11.30 4.09
CA SER A 98 0.74 -10.00 3.60
C SER A 98 -0.29 -9.39 2.65
N PHE A 99 -0.82 -10.17 1.72
CA PHE A 99 -1.84 -9.71 0.78
C PHE A 99 -3.13 -9.27 1.51
N PHE A 100 -3.63 -10.08 2.45
CA PHE A 100 -4.80 -9.73 3.25
C PHE A 100 -4.55 -8.49 4.12
N ALA A 101 -3.38 -8.35 4.71
CA ALA A 101 -3.01 -7.16 5.48
C ALA A 101 -2.99 -5.91 4.60
N THR A 102 -2.43 -5.98 3.39
CA THR A 102 -2.43 -4.88 2.43
C THR A 102 -3.85 -4.53 1.95
N LEU A 103 -4.73 -5.52 1.76
CA LEU A 103 -6.14 -5.28 1.43
C LEU A 103 -6.88 -4.55 2.57
N ILE A 104 -6.69 -4.98 3.81
CA ILE A 104 -7.31 -4.33 4.98
C ILE A 104 -6.78 -2.89 5.11
N LEU A 105 -5.48 -2.68 4.92
CA LEU A 105 -4.88 -1.36 4.93
C LEU A 105 -5.51 -0.46 3.84
N THR A 106 -5.67 -1.00 2.63
CA THR A 106 -6.33 -0.32 1.51
C THR A 106 -7.76 0.10 1.84
N LEU A 107 -8.56 -0.80 2.39
CA LEU A 107 -9.93 -0.48 2.78
C LEU A 107 -9.97 0.58 3.90
N THR A 108 -9.05 0.49 4.86
CA THR A 108 -8.97 1.45 5.97
C THR A 108 -8.64 2.84 5.46
N VAL A 109 -7.63 2.95 4.59
CA VAL A 109 -7.23 4.22 3.98
C VAL A 109 -8.38 4.80 3.13
N PHE A 110 -9.07 3.97 2.35
CA PHE A 110 -10.23 4.39 1.57
C PHE A 110 -11.34 4.98 2.45
N VAL A 111 -11.70 4.33 3.56
CA VAL A 111 -12.73 4.83 4.49
C VAL A 111 -12.30 6.15 5.12
N ILE A 112 -11.03 6.30 5.50
CA ILE A 112 -10.52 7.54 6.08
C ILE A 112 -10.57 8.69 5.05
N ASN A 113 -10.14 8.43 3.81
CA ASN A 113 -10.19 9.44 2.75
C ASN A 113 -11.64 9.86 2.43
N GLU A 114 -12.57 8.91 2.34
CA GLU A 114 -14.00 9.22 2.15
C GLU A 114 -14.55 10.05 3.32
N MET A 115 -14.25 9.69 4.57
CA MET A 115 -14.68 10.48 5.73
C MET A 115 -14.09 11.90 5.73
N LEU A 116 -12.86 12.08 5.26
CA LEU A 116 -12.22 13.40 5.14
C LEU A 116 -12.83 14.24 4.00
N LEU A 117 -13.35 13.62 2.94
CA LEU A 117 -13.89 14.31 1.78
C LEU A 117 -15.36 14.74 1.98
N TYR A 118 -16.08 14.07 2.90
CA TYR A 118 -17.47 14.37 3.24
C TYR A 118 -17.65 15.31 4.46
N ILE A 119 -16.57 15.75 5.10
CA ILE A 119 -16.56 16.78 6.15
C ILE A 119 -16.21 18.14 5.54
#